data_AF-A0A946G342-F1
#
_entry.id   AF-A0A946G342-F1
#
_cell.length_a   1.000
_cell.length_b   1.000
_cell.length_c   1.000
_cell.angle_alpha   90.00
_cell.angle_beta   90.00
_cell.angle_gamma   90.00
#
_symmetry.space_group_name_H-M   'P 1'
#
loop_
_entity.id
_entity.type
_entity.pdbx_description
1 polymer ?
#
loop_
_entity_poly.entity_id
_entity_poly.type
_entity_poly.pdbx_seq_one_letter_code
_entity_poly.pdbx_strand_id
1 'polypeptide(L)'
;FFSYRDPRLVDTLADFDASVRWLLEHTHDTLALEEAILSVISGLDKPGSPAGEAKRHFYETLFGRTNEHRKHFRAGIVNTTLDDLKRVAETYLRPECASTAVVTHTAGAEALANSGITLTRQDLL
;
A
#
# COMPACT_ATOMS: atom_id res chain seq x y z
N PHE A 1 -4.00 3.30 -0.35
CA PHE A 1 -4.78 3.01 0.87
C PHE A 1 -6.16 2.50 0.47
N PHE A 2 -6.81 1.70 1.33
CA PHE A 2 -8.20 1.31 1.14
C PHE A 2 -8.84 0.94 2.48
N SER A 3 -10.16 1.05 2.55
CA SER A 3 -10.98 0.48 3.62
C SER A 3 -12.09 -0.37 2.99
N TYR A 4 -12.67 -1.30 3.75
CA TYR A 4 -13.69 -2.21 3.27
C TYR A 4 -14.85 -2.30 4.26
N ARG A 5 -16.08 -2.11 3.78
CA ARG A 5 -17.30 -2.02 4.60
C ARG A 5 -17.19 -0.98 5.72
N ASP A 6 -16.68 0.18 5.34
CA ASP A 6 -16.30 1.24 6.24
C ASP A 6 -17.43 2.26 6.46
N PRO A 7 -17.89 2.47 7.70
CA PRO A 7 -18.94 3.44 8.00
C PRO A 7 -18.43 4.88 8.19
N ARG A 8 -17.12 5.10 8.35
CA ARG A 8 -16.56 6.40 8.77
C ARG A 8 -16.28 7.35 7.60
N LEU A 9 -16.00 6.81 6.41
CA LEU A 9 -15.75 7.51 5.14
C LEU A 9 -14.75 8.68 5.27
N VAL A 10 -15.22 9.86 5.65
CA VAL A 10 -14.44 11.11 5.77
C VAL A 10 -13.28 10.92 6.75
N ASP A 11 -13.54 10.36 7.93
CA ASP A 11 -12.47 10.19 8.93
C ASP A 11 -11.42 9.19 8.47
N THR A 12 -11.81 8.18 7.69
CA THR A 12 -10.87 7.20 7.14
C THR A 12 -9.94 7.84 6.11
N LEU A 13 -10.45 8.76 5.28
CA LEU A 13 -9.59 9.53 4.37
C LEU A 13 -8.58 10.37 5.16
N ALA A 14 -9.02 11.00 6.25
CA ALA A 14 -8.12 11.73 7.14
C ALA A 14 -7.09 10.80 7.82
N ASP A 15 -7.48 9.59 8.21
CA ASP A 15 -6.58 8.58 8.77
C ASP A 15 -5.52 8.13 7.75
N PHE A 16 -5.85 8.05 6.46
CA PHE A 16 -4.86 7.75 5.41
C PHE A 16 -3.78 8.83 5.34
N ASP A 17 -4.16 10.10 5.32
CA ASP A 17 -3.20 11.22 5.32
C ASP A 17 -2.41 11.29 6.63
N ALA A 18 -3.08 11.03 7.76
CA ALA A 18 -2.43 10.95 9.06
C ALA A 18 -1.41 9.82 9.15
N SER A 19 -1.63 8.68 8.49
CA SER A 19 -0.69 7.56 8.49
C SER A 19 0.65 7.91 7.83
N VAL A 20 0.62 8.71 6.76
CA VAL A 20 1.84 9.19 6.09
C VAL A 20 2.57 10.19 6.99
N ARG A 21 1.84 11.16 7.57
CA ARG A 21 2.43 12.10 8.54
C ARG A 21 3.03 11.38 9.75
N TRP A 22 2.34 10.38 10.28
CA TRP A 22 2.84 9.56 11.37
C TRP A 22 4.19 8.92 11.02
N LEU A 23 4.32 8.34 9.82
CA LEU A 23 5.59 7.76 9.36
C LEU A 23 6.71 8.81 9.27
N LEU A 24 6.42 10.01 8.77
CA LEU A 24 7.44 11.04 8.53
C LEU A 24 7.86 11.80 9.79
N GLU A 25 6.90 12.12 10.66
CA GLU A 25 7.07 13.06 11.78
C GLU A 25 7.50 12.38 13.08
N HIS A 26 7.46 11.04 13.15
CA HIS A 26 7.78 10.29 14.37
C HIS A 26 9.08 9.49 14.25
N THR A 27 9.63 9.13 15.42
CA THR A 27 10.69 8.13 15.55
C THR A 27 10.05 6.76 15.62
N HIS A 28 10.57 5.82 14.83
CA HIS A 28 10.07 4.45 14.76
C HIS A 28 11.08 3.48 15.35
N ASP A 29 10.59 2.43 15.98
CA ASP A 29 11.41 1.36 16.53
C ASP A 29 11.98 0.49 15.40
N THR A 30 13.26 0.16 15.48
CA THR A 30 13.92 -0.77 14.56
C THR A 30 13.32 -2.17 14.65
N LEU A 31 12.82 -2.59 15.82
CA LEU A 31 12.16 -3.89 15.97
C LEU A 31 10.89 -3.98 15.12
N ALA A 32 10.08 -2.92 15.07
CA ALA A 32 8.87 -2.89 14.24
C ALA A 32 9.20 -3.00 12.73
N LEU A 33 10.32 -2.40 12.30
CA LEU A 33 10.83 -2.57 10.94
C LEU A 33 11.26 -4.01 10.67
N GLU A 34 11.98 -4.64 11.59
CA GLU A 34 12.39 -6.04 11.46
C GLU A 34 11.19 -6.99 11.34
N GLU A 35 10.16 -6.80 12.18
CA GLU A 35 8.91 -7.56 12.12
C GLU A 35 8.17 -7.36 10.78
N ALA A 36 8.15 -6.13 10.26
CA ALA A 36 7.57 -5.84 8.95
C ALA A 36 8.33 -6.54 7.82
N ILE A 37 9.67 -6.53 7.86
CA ILE A 37 10.52 -7.25 6.90
C ILE A 37 10.21 -8.76 6.95
N LEU A 38 10.14 -9.36 8.15
CA LEU A 38 9.80 -10.77 8.32
C LEU A 38 8.42 -11.12 7.75
N SER A 39 7.43 -10.27 7.97
CA SER A 39 6.07 -10.44 7.42
C SER A 39 6.08 -10.48 5.89
N VAL A 40 6.80 -9.55 5.25
CA VAL A 40 6.94 -9.51 3.78
C VAL A 40 7.67 -10.75 3.25
N ILE A 41 8.77 -11.15 3.89
CA ILE A 41 9.55 -12.33 3.49
C ILE A 41 8.74 -13.62 3.65
N SER A 42 7.96 -13.75 4.73
CA SER A 42 7.05 -14.88 4.95
C SER A 42 6.02 -15.03 3.82
N GLY A 43 5.48 -13.91 3.33
CA GLY A 43 4.58 -13.90 2.18
C GLY A 43 5.28 -14.31 0.88
N LEU A 44 6.52 -13.85 0.66
CA LEU A 44 7.32 -14.14 -0.53
C LEU A 44 7.74 -15.62 -0.61
N ASP A 45 8.08 -16.22 0.53
CA ASP A 45 8.61 -17.59 0.63
C ASP A 45 7.52 -18.64 0.83
N LYS A 46 6.25 -18.24 0.81
CA LYS A 46 5.12 -19.14 0.98
C LYS A 46 5.13 -20.20 -0.13
N PRO A 47 5.15 -21.50 0.21
CA PRO A 47 5.19 -22.55 -0.80
C PRO A 47 3.90 -22.57 -1.63
N GLY A 48 4.04 -22.52 -2.95
CA GLY A 48 2.96 -22.75 -3.90
C GLY A 48 2.74 -24.24 -4.20
N SER A 49 1.63 -24.55 -4.89
CA SER A 49 1.44 -25.88 -5.47
C SER A 49 2.40 -26.10 -6.65
N PRO A 50 2.72 -27.34 -7.04
CA PRO A 50 3.61 -27.60 -8.18
C PRO A 50 3.19 -26.88 -9.47
N ALA A 51 1.89 -26.88 -9.76
CA ALA A 51 1.33 -26.17 -10.92
C ALA A 51 1.40 -24.64 -10.75
N GLY A 52 1.21 -24.13 -9.53
CA GLY A 52 1.36 -22.71 -9.22
C GLY A 52 2.79 -22.23 -9.42
N GLU A 53 3.77 -23.00 -8.94
CA GLU A 53 5.19 -22.70 -9.09
C GLU A 53 5.63 -22.70 -10.57
N ALA A 54 5.19 -23.69 -11.35
CA ALA A 54 5.48 -23.74 -12.78
C ALA A 54 4.91 -22.53 -13.54
N LYS A 55 3.64 -22.15 -13.25
CA LYS A 55 3.00 -20.96 -13.85
C LYS A 55 3.74 -19.68 -13.46
N ARG A 56 4.07 -19.54 -12.18
CA ARG A 56 4.82 -18.38 -11.65
C ARG A 56 6.16 -18.26 -12.34
N HIS A 57 6.95 -19.34 -12.40
CA HIS A 57 8.25 -19.35 -13.04
C HIS A 57 8.18 -18.96 -14.53
N PHE A 58 7.19 -19.48 -15.25
CA PHE A 58 6.95 -19.12 -16.66
C PHE A 58 6.72 -17.62 -16.82
N TYR A 59 5.76 -17.04 -16.09
CA TYR A 59 5.44 -15.61 -16.21
C TYR A 59 6.57 -14.71 -15.70
N GLU A 60 7.25 -15.09 -14.62
CA GLU A 60 8.42 -14.36 -14.13
C GLU A 60 9.50 -14.29 -15.21
N THR A 61 9.82 -15.43 -15.84
CA THR A 61 10.81 -15.48 -16.92
C THR A 61 10.37 -14.68 -18.14
N LEU A 62 9.09 -14.80 -18.52
CA LEU A 62 8.50 -14.06 -19.64
C LEU A 62 8.65 -12.54 -19.49
N PHE A 63 8.56 -12.02 -18.26
CA PHE A 63 8.72 -10.60 -17.96
C PHE A 63 10.12 -10.22 -17.43
N GLY A 64 11.13 -11.07 -17.65
CA GLY A 64 12.52 -10.77 -17.28
C GLY A 64 12.80 -10.75 -15.77
N ARG A 65 11.90 -11.26 -14.94
CA ARG A 65 12.05 -11.41 -13.48
C ARG A 65 12.85 -12.68 -13.17
N THR A 66 14.08 -12.73 -13.67
CA THR A 66 14.99 -13.86 -13.54
C THR A 66 15.32 -14.21 -12.08
N ASN A 67 16.01 -15.33 -11.87
CA ASN A 67 16.57 -15.67 -10.55
C ASN A 67 17.39 -14.51 -9.95
N GLU A 68 18.21 -13.84 -10.75
CA GLU A 68 19.03 -12.72 -10.29
C GLU A 68 18.19 -11.51 -9.90
N HIS A 69 17.14 -11.20 -10.67
CA HIS A 69 16.18 -10.15 -10.30
C HIS A 69 15.53 -10.45 -8.95
N ARG A 70 15.10 -11.70 -8.71
CA ARG A 70 14.50 -12.11 -7.44
C ARG A 70 15.47 -12.04 -6.26
N LYS A 71 16.73 -12.42 -6.47
CA LYS A 71 17.78 -12.28 -5.45
C LYS A 71 18.01 -10.82 -5.08
N HIS A 72 18.12 -9.93 -6.08
CA HIS A 72 18.28 -8.50 -5.85
C HIS A 72 17.06 -7.91 -5.13
N PHE A 73 15.84 -8.27 -5.56
CA PHE A 73 14.61 -7.81 -4.90
C PHE A 73 14.54 -8.25 -3.44
N ARG A 74 14.83 -9.53 -3.16
CA ARG A 74 14.87 -10.06 -1.79
C ARG A 74 15.93 -9.35 -0.95
N ALA A 75 17.13 -9.14 -1.50
CA ALA A 75 18.19 -8.42 -0.81
C ALA A 75 17.78 -6.96 -0.51
N GLY A 76 17.05 -6.31 -1.42
CA GLY A 76 16.48 -4.99 -1.18
C GLY A 76 15.49 -4.98 0.00
N ILE A 77 14.59 -5.96 0.08
CA ILE A 77 13.65 -6.09 1.21
C ILE A 77 14.41 -6.25 2.54
N VAL A 78 15.33 -7.21 2.61
CA VAL A 78 16.04 -7.54 3.86
C VAL A 78 16.93 -6.38 4.35
N ASN A 79 17.45 -5.55 3.44
CA ASN A 79 18.31 -4.42 3.79
C ASN A 79 17.53 -3.09 3.89
N THR A 80 16.20 -3.12 3.95
CA THR A 80 15.38 -1.90 4.08
C THR A 80 15.70 -1.20 5.40
N THR A 81 15.88 0.12 5.36
CA THR A 81 16.09 0.96 6.54
C THR A 81 14.89 1.86 6.83
N LEU A 82 14.83 2.45 8.03
CA LEU A 82 13.82 3.47 8.35
C LEU A 82 13.94 4.70 7.44
N ASP A 83 15.16 5.07 7.07
CA ASP A 83 15.42 6.18 6.16
C ASP A 83 14.90 5.89 4.75
N ASP A 84 14.97 4.63 4.29
CA ASP A 84 14.35 4.21 3.04
C ASP A 84 12.83 4.38 3.08
N LEU A 85 12.19 4.00 4.18
CA LEU A 85 10.74 4.18 4.34
C LEU A 85 10.35 5.66 4.28
N LYS A 86 11.07 6.52 5.00
CA LYS A 86 10.84 7.98 4.98
C LYS A 86 11.04 8.55 3.58
N ARG A 87 12.16 8.24 2.94
CA ARG A 87 12.48 8.67 1.58
C ARG A 87 11.41 8.27 0.57
N VAL A 88 10.93 7.02 0.61
CA VAL A 88 9.90 6.52 -0.30
C VAL A 88 8.56 7.20 -0.02
N ALA A 89 8.19 7.40 1.25
CA ALA A 89 6.97 8.11 1.61
C ALA A 89 6.97 9.57 1.11
N GLU A 90 8.07 10.31 1.32
CA GLU A 90 8.21 11.68 0.81
C GLU A 90 8.19 11.74 -0.72
N THR A 91 8.79 10.75 -1.38
CA THR A 91 8.90 10.72 -2.85
C THR A 91 7.55 10.42 -3.51
N TYR A 92 6.80 9.45 -2.99
CA TYR A 92 5.66 8.85 -3.69
C TYR A 92 4.31 9.05 -3.00
N LEU A 93 4.26 9.20 -1.68
CA LEU A 93 3.01 9.30 -0.91
C LEU A 93 2.62 10.77 -0.68
N ARG A 94 2.65 11.56 -1.75
CA ARG A 94 2.35 12.99 -1.72
C ARG A 94 0.86 13.25 -1.92
N PRO A 95 0.16 13.94 -1.01
CA PRO A 95 -1.28 14.19 -1.11
C PRO A 95 -1.72 14.83 -2.43
N GLU A 96 -0.91 15.73 -2.98
CA GLU A 96 -1.19 16.41 -4.25
C GLU A 96 -1.15 15.48 -5.48
N CYS A 97 -0.56 14.30 -5.35
CA CYS A 97 -0.51 13.27 -6.39
C CYS A 97 -1.56 12.16 -6.15
N ALA A 98 -2.35 12.25 -5.09
CA ALA A 98 -3.30 11.21 -4.71
C ALA A 98 -4.50 11.16 -5.67
N SER A 99 -4.97 9.95 -5.95
CA SER A 99 -6.25 9.70 -6.61
C SER A 99 -7.20 9.06 -5.61
N THR A 100 -8.31 9.74 -5.32
CA THR A 100 -9.29 9.32 -4.30
C THR A 100 -10.59 8.91 -4.96
N ALA A 101 -11.08 7.72 -4.63
CA ALA A 101 -12.38 7.22 -5.05
C ALA A 101 -13.09 6.61 -3.84
N VAL A 102 -14.39 6.90 -3.72
CA VAL A 102 -15.23 6.37 -2.64
C VAL A 102 -16.49 5.75 -3.24
N VAL A 103 -16.78 4.53 -2.83
CA VAL A 103 -18.03 3.84 -3.16
C VAL A 103 -18.94 3.89 -1.95
N THR A 104 -20.06 4.59 -2.04
CA THR A 104 -21.00 4.77 -0.94
C THR A 104 -22.44 4.97 -1.45
N HIS A 105 -23.39 4.97 -0.52
CA HIS A 105 -24.79 5.26 -0.77
C HIS A 105 -25.05 6.78 -0.77
N THR A 106 -26.25 7.21 -1.17
CA THR A 106 -26.59 8.64 -1.35
C THR A 106 -26.30 9.50 -0.12
N ALA A 107 -26.67 9.05 1.09
CA ALA A 107 -26.41 9.82 2.31
C ALA A 107 -24.90 9.97 2.62
N GLY A 108 -24.09 8.95 2.29
CA GLY A 108 -22.64 9.05 2.40
C GLY A 108 -22.03 10.03 1.39
N ALA A 109 -22.60 10.13 0.19
CA ALA A 109 -22.19 11.11 -0.81
C ALA A 109 -22.49 12.55 -0.36
N GLU A 110 -23.63 12.77 0.29
CA GLU A 110 -23.99 14.07 0.89
C GLU A 110 -23.04 14.44 2.03
N ALA A 111 -22.69 13.49 2.90
CA ALA A 111 -21.71 13.71 3.97
C ALA A 111 -20.33 14.13 3.44
N LEU A 112 -19.88 13.53 2.33
CA LEU A 112 -18.63 13.90 1.65
C LEU A 112 -18.70 15.27 1.00
N ALA A 113 -19.83 15.66 0.41
CA ALA A 113 -20.01 17.00 -0.14
C ALA A 113 -19.90 18.09 0.94
N ASN A 114 -20.39 17.79 2.15
CA ASN A 114 -20.34 18.71 3.29
C ASN A 114 -18.98 18.76 4.00
N SER A 115 -18.09 17.78 3.77
CA SER A 115 -16.78 17.73 4.43
C SER A 115 -15.70 18.58 3.74
N GLY A 116 -16.05 19.24 2.63
CA GLY A 116 -15.11 20.07 1.85
C GLY A 116 -14.16 19.27 0.96
N ILE A 117 -14.31 17.93 0.89
CA ILE A 117 -13.54 17.08 -0.03
C ILE A 117 -14.17 17.20 -1.42
N THR A 118 -13.39 17.67 -2.39
CA THR A 118 -13.86 17.83 -3.77
C THR A 118 -13.75 16.51 -4.51
N LEU A 119 -14.86 15.79 -4.62
CA LEU A 119 -14.98 14.57 -5.43
C LEU A 119 -16.04 14.75 -6.51
N THR A 120 -15.77 14.26 -7.72
CA THR A 120 -16.78 14.19 -8.78
C THR A 120 -17.74 13.04 -8.50
N ARG A 121 -19.02 13.35 -8.28
CA ARG A 121 -20.06 12.33 -8.15
C ARG A 121 -20.32 11.67 -9.49
N GLN A 122 -20.31 10.34 -9.50
CA GLN A 122 -20.75 9.52 -10.63
C GLN A 122 -21.74 8.49 -10.11
N ASP A 123 -22.98 8.55 -10.59
CA ASP A 123 -23.98 7.53 -10.29
C ASP A 123 -23.65 6.26 -11.09
N LEU A 124 -23.63 5.12 -10.41
CA LEU A 124 -23.49 3.81 -11.04
C LEU A 124 -24.88 3.33 -11.47
N LEU A 125 -24.96 2.76 -12.68
CA LEU A 125 -26.20 2.27 -13.31
C LEU A 125 -27.00 1.29 -12.44
#